data_AF-A0A965A1D9-F1
#
_entry.id   AF-A0A965A1D9-F1
#
_cell.length_a   1.000
_cell.length_b   1.000
_cell.length_c   1.000
_cell.angle_alpha   90.00
_cell.angle_beta   90.00
_cell.angle_gamma   90.00
#
_symmetry.space_group_name_H-M   'P 1'
#
loop_
_entity.id
_entity.type
_entity.pdbx_description
1 polymer ?
#
loop_
_entity_poly.entity_id
_entity_poly.type
_entity_poly.pdbx_seq_one_letter_code
_entity_poly.pdbx_strand_id
1 'polypeptide(L)'
;ETKQLSPQAMSAVSLMALPGNVRQLENLCHWITVMAPSQLVRAEDLPEEVRQSQEGSGDGRAEDAEPALAARVANAESAVKGEIGMPAWQELLRQEVARALAANAPAPQDGRMHGWAKEFEAAVLGVALKHTRGRRIEAAQLLGIGRNTMTRKIAELNLEGGD
;
A
#
# COMPACT_ATOMS: atom_id res chain seq x y z
N GLU A 1 24.47 -22.99 4.38
CA GLU A 1 24.77 -22.36 5.69
C GLU A 1 23.99 -21.05 5.82
N THR A 2 23.61 -20.63 7.02
CA THR A 2 22.77 -19.45 7.24
C THR A 2 23.61 -18.16 7.18
N LYS A 3 23.11 -17.15 6.45
CA LYS A 3 23.69 -15.79 6.43
C LYS A 3 23.44 -15.13 7.79
N GLN A 4 24.45 -14.49 8.36
CA GLN A 4 24.33 -13.72 9.61
C GLN A 4 24.42 -12.22 9.31
N LEU A 5 23.53 -11.44 9.90
CA LEU A 5 23.55 -9.98 9.82
C LEU A 5 24.47 -9.42 10.91
N SER A 6 25.34 -8.50 10.54
CA SER A 6 26.11 -7.73 11.53
C SER A 6 25.19 -6.85 12.39
N PRO A 7 25.60 -6.48 13.63
CA PRO A 7 24.80 -5.62 14.50
C PRO A 7 24.44 -4.25 13.87
N GLN A 8 25.34 -3.69 13.05
CA GLN A 8 25.07 -2.47 12.29
C GLN A 8 24.02 -2.70 11.19
N ALA A 9 24.11 -3.79 10.44
CA ALA A 9 23.09 -4.14 9.44
C ALA A 9 21.72 -4.36 10.08
N MET A 10 21.65 -5.05 11.22
CA MET A 10 20.41 -5.25 11.97
C MET A 10 19.78 -3.92 12.43
N SER A 11 20.61 -2.99 12.90
CA SER A 11 20.14 -1.67 13.33
C SER A 11 19.57 -0.88 12.15
N ALA A 12 20.23 -0.92 10.99
CA ALA A 12 19.76 -0.25 9.78
C ALA A 12 18.43 -0.82 9.26
N VAL A 13 18.28 -2.15 9.26
CA VAL A 13 17.02 -2.82 8.87
C VAL A 13 15.88 -2.48 9.84
N SER A 14 16.18 -2.39 11.14
CA SER A 14 15.17 -2.08 12.17
C SER A 14 14.69 -0.63 12.14
N LEU A 15 15.52 0.29 11.66
CA LEU A 15 15.22 1.72 11.53
C LEU A 15 14.50 2.08 10.22
N MET A 16 14.44 1.15 9.26
CA MET A 16 13.77 1.37 7.99
C MET A 16 12.26 1.53 8.22
N ALA A 17 11.68 2.61 7.70
CA ALA A 17 10.24 2.69 7.51
C ALA A 17 9.87 1.64 6.45
N LEU A 18 9.13 0.58 6.82
CA LEU A 18 8.65 -0.47 5.92
C LEU A 18 7.24 -0.11 5.43
N PRO A 19 7.05 0.81 4.47
CA PRO A 19 5.72 1.23 4.00
C PRO A 19 4.93 0.07 3.39
N GLY A 20 5.63 -0.99 2.94
CA GLY A 20 5.05 -2.20 2.34
C GLY A 20 4.94 -3.41 3.29
N ASN A 21 5.07 -3.23 4.61
CA ASN A 21 4.97 -4.32 5.62
C ASN A 21 5.99 -5.46 5.41
N VAL A 22 5.68 -6.64 5.98
CA VAL A 22 6.48 -7.89 6.02
C VAL A 22 6.98 -8.34 4.64
N ARG A 23 6.32 -7.97 3.53
CA ARG A 23 6.78 -8.31 2.17
C ARG A 23 8.08 -7.62 1.78
N GLN A 24 8.28 -6.37 2.20
CA GLN A 24 9.54 -5.69 1.93
C GLN A 24 10.68 -6.32 2.71
N LEU A 25 10.41 -6.74 3.96
CA LEU A 25 11.36 -7.49 4.77
C LEU A 25 11.68 -8.86 4.14
N GLU A 26 10.68 -9.59 3.67
CA GLU A 26 10.84 -10.87 3.00
C GLU A 26 11.69 -10.76 1.72
N ASN A 27 11.40 -9.75 0.88
CA ASN A 27 12.16 -9.47 -0.33
C ASN A 27 13.61 -9.12 -0.02
N LEU A 28 13.84 -8.29 1.01
CA LEU A 28 15.18 -7.95 1.48
C LEU A 28 15.94 -9.21 1.95
N CYS A 29 15.30 -10.07 2.75
CA CYS A 29 15.90 -11.33 3.20
C CYS A 29 16.24 -12.26 2.02
N HIS A 30 15.36 -12.38 1.03
CA HIS A 30 15.63 -13.13 -0.20
C HIS A 30 16.82 -12.56 -0.96
N TRP A 31 16.87 -11.24 -1.14
CA TRP A 31 17.97 -10.56 -1.83
C TRP A 31 19.30 -10.76 -1.11
N ILE A 32 19.34 -10.57 0.22
CA ILE A 32 20.53 -10.78 1.04
C ILE A 32 21.03 -12.22 0.93
N THR A 33 20.11 -13.19 0.85
CA THR A 33 20.46 -14.61 0.70
C THR A 33 21.11 -14.91 -0.65
N VAL A 34 20.64 -14.28 -1.72
CA VAL A 34 21.08 -14.54 -3.10
C VAL A 34 22.31 -13.71 -3.48
N MET A 35 22.35 -12.45 -3.05
CA MET A 35 23.26 -11.43 -3.57
C MET A 35 24.40 -11.07 -2.62
N ALA A 36 24.30 -11.35 -1.32
CA ALA A 36 25.41 -11.04 -0.42
C ALA A 36 26.59 -12.00 -0.72
N PRO A 37 27.80 -11.50 -0.99
CA PRO A 37 28.95 -12.34 -1.33
C PRO A 37 29.50 -13.08 -0.10
N SER A 38 29.36 -12.50 1.10
CA SER A 38 29.89 -13.00 2.36
C SER A 38 28.81 -13.69 3.21
N GLN A 39 29.24 -14.52 4.17
CA GLN A 39 28.36 -15.13 5.16
C GLN A 39 27.93 -14.15 6.26
N LEU A 40 28.76 -13.13 6.52
CA LEU A 40 28.49 -12.01 7.40
C LEU A 40 28.13 -10.77 6.58
N VAL A 41 26.86 -10.37 6.64
CA VAL A 41 26.31 -9.26 5.86
C VAL A 41 26.53 -7.96 6.63
N ARG A 42 27.31 -7.05 6.06
CA ARG A 42 27.65 -5.74 6.64
C ARG A 42 26.68 -4.67 6.14
N ALA A 43 26.60 -3.53 6.84
CA ALA A 43 25.75 -2.40 6.43
C ALA A 43 26.07 -1.88 5.02
N GLU A 44 27.33 -2.03 4.59
CA GLU A 44 27.84 -1.70 3.25
C GLU A 44 27.24 -2.59 2.16
N ASP A 45 26.93 -3.85 2.48
CA ASP A 45 26.37 -4.85 1.56
C ASP A 45 24.85 -4.71 1.38
N LEU A 46 24.19 -3.83 2.15
CA LEU A 46 22.75 -3.62 2.05
C LEU A 46 22.41 -2.68 0.87
N PRO A 47 21.21 -2.86 0.26
CA PRO A 47 20.72 -1.97 -0.79
C PRO A 47 20.74 -0.49 -0.39
N GLU A 48 20.89 0.40 -1.37
CA GLU A 48 21.00 1.86 -1.13
C GLU A 48 19.82 2.44 -0.38
N GLU A 49 18.64 1.87 -0.55
CA GLU A 49 17.41 2.27 0.12
C GLU A 49 17.52 2.11 1.66
N VAL A 50 18.31 1.13 2.13
CA VAL A 50 18.57 0.91 3.56
C VAL A 50 19.68 1.84 4.07
N ARG A 51 20.68 2.13 3.22
CA ARG A 51 21.81 3.00 3.59
C ARG A 51 21.39 4.47 3.69
N GLN A 52 20.55 4.94 2.79
CA GLN A 52 20.07 6.34 2.74
C GLN A 52 19.14 6.73 3.90
N SER A 53 18.54 5.74 4.60
CA SER A 53 17.75 6.01 5.81
C SER A 53 18.61 6.45 7.01
N GLN A 54 19.94 6.27 6.96
CA GLN A 54 20.88 6.78 7.98
C GLN A 54 21.48 8.16 7.67
N GLU A 55 21.43 8.62 6.41
CA GLU A 55 22.08 9.88 5.99
C GLU A 55 21.18 11.13 6.20
N GLY A 56 20.02 10.98 6.82
CA GLY A 56 19.08 12.07 7.08
C GLY A 56 19.25 12.84 8.40
N SER A 57 20.37 12.70 9.12
CA SER A 57 20.52 13.32 10.45
C SER A 57 21.85 14.06 10.64
N GLY A 58 21.77 15.40 10.58
CA GLY A 58 22.77 16.41 10.98
C GLY A 58 23.54 17.03 9.81
N ASP A 59 23.67 18.34 9.62
CA ASP A 59 23.41 19.55 10.42
C ASP A 59 23.61 20.78 9.49
N GLY A 60 22.95 21.92 9.75
CA GLY A 60 23.38 23.21 9.19
C GLY A 60 22.35 24.29 8.80
N ARG A 61 21.65 24.87 9.79
CA ARG A 61 21.29 26.32 9.98
C ARG A 61 20.47 27.08 8.90
N ALA A 62 19.24 27.52 9.22
CA ALA A 62 18.83 28.83 9.82
C ALA A 62 18.76 29.95 8.73
N GLU A 63 17.75 30.81 8.53
CA GLU A 63 16.60 31.31 9.30
C GLU A 63 15.51 31.89 8.34
N ASP A 64 14.34 32.19 8.92
CA ASP A 64 13.40 33.28 8.59
C ASP A 64 12.38 33.18 7.42
N ALA A 65 11.13 32.89 7.81
CA ALA A 65 9.82 33.37 7.29
C ALA A 65 8.76 32.26 7.57
N GLU A 66 7.61 32.40 8.22
CA GLU A 66 6.72 33.49 8.63
C GLU A 66 5.70 32.91 9.64
N PRO A 67 5.25 33.62 10.69
CA PRO A 67 4.17 33.14 11.56
C PRO A 67 2.76 33.34 10.96
N ALA A 68 2.63 33.76 9.70
CA ALA A 68 1.33 34.13 9.10
C ALA A 68 0.59 32.98 8.37
N LEU A 69 1.25 31.85 8.09
CA LEU A 69 0.62 30.74 7.36
C LEU A 69 -0.28 29.87 8.27
N ALA A 70 0.13 29.62 9.52
CA ALA A 70 -0.58 28.76 10.46
C ALA A 70 -2.03 29.22 10.73
N ALA A 71 -2.25 30.53 10.83
CA ALA A 71 -3.59 31.10 11.03
C ALA A 71 -4.49 31.02 9.77
N ARG A 72 -3.90 30.94 8.58
CA ARG A 72 -4.64 30.75 7.32
C ARG A 72 -5.04 29.30 7.10
N VAL A 73 -4.23 28.34 7.56
CA VAL A 73 -4.57 26.91 7.47
C VAL A 73 -5.76 26.57 8.38
N ALA A 74 -5.80 27.11 9.60
CA ALA A 74 -6.91 26.87 10.54
C ALA A 74 -8.27 27.44 10.05
N ASN A 75 -8.26 28.57 9.35
CA ASN A 75 -9.47 29.15 8.74
C ASN A 75 -9.85 28.49 7.40
N ALA A 76 -8.88 27.98 6.64
CA ALA A 76 -9.15 27.20 5.44
C ALA A 76 -9.73 25.80 5.76
N GLU A 77 -9.28 25.17 6.83
CA GLU A 77 -9.81 23.88 7.32
C GLU A 77 -11.26 24.00 7.83
N SER A 78 -11.63 25.15 8.40
CA SER A 78 -13.00 25.39 8.85
C SER A 78 -13.96 25.78 7.72
N ALA A 79 -13.47 26.44 6.66
CA ALA A 79 -14.29 26.84 5.51
C ALA A 79 -14.57 25.69 4.52
N VAL A 80 -13.69 24.69 4.44
CA VAL A 80 -13.88 23.49 3.58
C VAL A 80 -14.78 22.43 4.25
N LYS A 81 -15.24 22.66 5.47
CA LYS A 81 -16.18 21.75 6.17
C LYS A 81 -17.64 21.89 5.69
N GLY A 82 -17.92 22.89 4.84
CA GLY A 82 -19.28 23.25 4.45
C GLY A 82 -19.92 22.44 3.32
N GLU A 83 -19.16 21.91 2.36
CA GLU A 83 -19.74 21.29 1.15
C GLU A 83 -18.88 20.19 0.48
N ILE A 84 -17.97 19.54 1.19
CA ILE A 84 -17.53 18.20 0.73
C ILE A 84 -18.39 17.18 1.45
N GLY A 85 -19.65 17.07 1.00
CA GLY A 85 -20.46 15.91 1.32
C GLY A 85 -19.64 14.66 1.02
N MET A 86 -19.60 13.72 1.96
CA MET A 86 -18.98 12.41 1.78
C MET A 86 -19.24 11.92 0.35
N PRO A 87 -18.21 11.45 -0.39
CA PRO A 87 -18.37 11.12 -1.80
C PRO A 87 -19.56 10.18 -1.96
N ALA A 88 -20.47 10.52 -2.87
CA ALA A 88 -21.80 9.91 -2.95
C ALA A 88 -21.82 8.37 -2.95
N TRP A 89 -20.77 7.75 -3.50
CA TRP A 89 -20.62 6.29 -3.50
C TRP A 89 -20.33 5.69 -2.11
N GLN A 90 -19.63 6.41 -1.22
CA GLN A 90 -19.37 5.95 0.15
C GLN A 90 -20.67 5.90 0.96
N GLU A 91 -21.56 6.87 0.73
CA GLU A 91 -22.86 6.88 1.38
C GLU A 91 -23.76 5.76 0.85
N LEU A 92 -23.77 5.52 -0.46
CA LEU A 92 -24.46 4.36 -1.04
C LEU A 92 -23.92 3.03 -0.50
N LEU A 93 -22.60 2.89 -0.36
CA LEU A 93 -21.98 1.70 0.21
C LEU A 93 -22.38 1.50 1.68
N ARG A 94 -22.41 2.57 2.49
CA ARG A 94 -22.85 2.50 3.89
C ARG A 94 -24.29 2.04 4.00
N GLN A 95 -25.17 2.58 3.15
CA GLN A 95 -26.58 2.17 3.11
C GLN A 95 -26.73 0.70 2.69
N GLU A 96 -25.94 0.24 1.72
CA GLU A 96 -25.95 -1.17 1.29
C GLU A 96 -25.47 -2.11 2.40
N VAL A 97 -24.35 -1.79 3.05
CA VAL A 97 -23.82 -2.56 4.16
C VAL A 97 -24.80 -2.58 5.33
N ALA A 98 -25.41 -1.44 5.68
CA ALA A 98 -26.42 -1.37 6.73
C ALA A 98 -27.64 -2.25 6.41
N ARG A 99 -28.10 -2.24 5.16
CA ARG A 99 -29.20 -3.12 4.69
C ARG A 99 -28.83 -4.59 4.77
N ALA A 100 -27.63 -4.97 4.30
CA ALA A 100 -27.15 -6.35 4.32
C ALA A 100 -27.00 -6.89 5.76
N LEU A 101 -26.57 -6.04 6.70
CA LEU A 101 -26.51 -6.40 8.12
C LEU A 101 -27.91 -6.51 8.75
N ALA A 102 -28.84 -5.62 8.41
CA ALA A 102 -30.22 -5.67 8.89
C ALA A 102 -30.99 -6.91 8.39
N ALA A 103 -30.66 -7.43 7.21
CA ALA A 103 -31.22 -8.66 6.67
C ALA A 103 -30.85 -9.92 7.50
N ASN A 104 -29.93 -9.81 8.46
CA ASN A 104 -29.48 -10.86 9.37
C ASN A 104 -29.16 -12.21 8.68
N ALA A 105 -28.62 -12.15 7.46
CA ALA A 105 -28.20 -13.34 6.74
C ALA A 105 -27.06 -14.05 7.52
N PRO A 106 -27.07 -15.39 7.58
CA PRO A 106 -25.98 -16.13 8.20
C PRO A 106 -24.66 -15.72 7.55
N ALA A 107 -23.66 -15.41 8.38
CA ALA A 107 -22.36 -15.01 7.87
C ALA A 107 -21.74 -16.17 7.07
N PRO A 108 -21.16 -15.90 5.89
CA PRO A 108 -20.35 -16.91 5.20
C PRO A 108 -19.25 -17.42 6.13
N GLN A 109 -18.85 -18.67 5.94
CA GLN A 109 -17.77 -19.33 6.70
C GLN A 109 -16.44 -18.56 6.68
N ASP A 110 -16.15 -17.83 5.60
CA ASP A 110 -14.95 -16.98 5.47
C ASP A 110 -15.13 -15.55 6.00
N GLY A 111 -16.31 -15.23 6.55
CA GLY A 111 -16.67 -13.91 7.06
C GLY A 111 -17.17 -12.93 5.98
N ARG A 112 -18.14 -12.07 6.35
CA ARG A 112 -18.80 -11.12 5.41
C ARG A 112 -17.81 -10.13 4.76
N MET A 113 -16.79 -9.68 5.50
CA MET A 113 -15.77 -8.76 4.99
C MET A 113 -15.00 -9.33 3.81
N HIS A 114 -14.70 -10.63 3.83
CA HIS A 114 -13.98 -11.27 2.73
C HIS A 114 -14.84 -11.30 1.45
N GLY A 115 -16.14 -11.61 1.58
CA GLY A 115 -17.10 -11.56 0.47
C GLY A 115 -17.21 -10.16 -0.15
N TRP A 116 -17.42 -9.13 0.69
CA TRP A 116 -17.51 -7.75 0.21
C TRP A 116 -16.22 -7.24 -0.42
N ALA A 117 -15.05 -7.60 0.13
CA ALA A 117 -13.77 -7.27 -0.48
C ALA A 117 -13.65 -7.92 -1.87
N LYS A 118 -14.08 -9.18 -2.02
CA LYS A 118 -14.08 -9.89 -3.30
C LYS A 118 -14.98 -9.20 -4.34
N GLU A 119 -16.19 -8.82 -3.95
CA GLU A 119 -17.13 -8.11 -4.83
C GLU A 119 -16.63 -6.72 -5.24
N PHE A 120 -16.10 -5.96 -4.28
CA PHE A 120 -15.51 -4.65 -4.56
C PHE A 120 -14.32 -4.76 -5.52
N GLU A 121 -13.41 -5.69 -5.26
CA GLU A 121 -12.25 -5.94 -6.12
C GLU A 121 -12.70 -6.36 -7.52
N ALA A 122 -13.68 -7.26 -7.65
CA ALA A 122 -14.20 -7.67 -8.94
C ALA A 122 -14.77 -6.50 -9.74
N ALA A 123 -15.51 -5.60 -9.09
CA ALA A 123 -16.04 -4.40 -9.73
C ALA A 123 -14.92 -3.48 -10.23
N VAL A 124 -13.94 -3.17 -9.39
CA VAL A 124 -12.82 -2.27 -9.73
C VAL A 124 -11.96 -2.87 -10.84
N LEU A 125 -11.52 -4.12 -10.69
CA LEU A 125 -10.69 -4.80 -11.69
C LEU A 125 -11.44 -4.98 -13.01
N GLY A 126 -12.74 -5.32 -12.97
CA GLY A 126 -13.56 -5.46 -14.17
C GLY A 126 -13.67 -4.16 -14.96
N VAL A 127 -13.88 -3.02 -14.30
CA VAL A 127 -13.93 -1.70 -14.96
C VAL A 127 -12.56 -1.32 -15.54
N ALA A 128 -11.48 -1.55 -14.78
CA ALA A 128 -10.13 -1.28 -15.26
C ALA A 128 -9.78 -2.11 -16.51
N LEU A 129 -10.12 -3.40 -16.52
CA LEU A 129 -9.91 -4.28 -17.67
C LEU A 129 -10.75 -3.87 -18.88
N LYS A 130 -12.01 -3.46 -18.67
CA LYS A 130 -12.85 -2.92 -19.76
C LYS A 130 -12.24 -1.64 -20.34
N HIS A 131 -11.75 -0.75 -19.50
CA HIS A 131 -11.11 0.49 -19.93
C HIS A 131 -9.84 0.24 -20.76
N THR A 132 -9.03 -0.76 -20.38
CA THR A 132 -7.79 -1.13 -21.09
C THR A 132 -7.98 -2.21 -22.15
N ARG A 133 -9.23 -2.59 -22.48
CA ARG A 133 -9.56 -3.66 -23.45
C ARG A 133 -8.85 -4.98 -23.15
N GLY A 134 -8.81 -5.37 -21.88
CA GLY A 134 -8.20 -6.62 -21.41
C GLY A 134 -6.67 -6.55 -21.22
N ARG A 135 -6.04 -5.39 -21.44
CA ARG A 135 -4.59 -5.24 -21.22
C ARG A 135 -4.28 -5.17 -19.72
N ARG A 136 -3.91 -6.31 -19.17
CA ARG A 136 -3.65 -6.52 -17.72
C ARG A 136 -2.55 -5.61 -17.17
N ILE A 137 -1.47 -5.38 -17.93
CA ILE A 137 -0.34 -4.55 -17.51
C ILE A 137 -0.75 -3.08 -17.39
N GLU A 138 -1.44 -2.54 -18.40
CA GLU A 138 -1.94 -1.16 -18.39
C GLU A 138 -2.99 -0.95 -17.30
N ALA A 139 -3.89 -1.93 -17.09
CA ALA A 139 -4.87 -1.87 -16.01
C ALA A 139 -4.18 -1.87 -14.63
N ALA A 140 -3.11 -2.64 -14.46
CA ALA A 140 -2.34 -2.69 -13.22
C ALA A 140 -1.65 -1.36 -12.93
N GLN A 141 -1.06 -0.74 -13.96
CA GLN A 141 -0.47 0.59 -13.86
C GLN A 141 -1.52 1.65 -13.50
N LEU A 142 -2.70 1.62 -14.14
CA LEU A 142 -3.79 2.56 -13.87
C LEU A 142 -4.30 2.46 -12.42
N LEU A 143 -4.38 1.25 -11.88
CA LEU A 143 -4.79 1.01 -10.49
C LEU A 143 -3.64 1.16 -9.48
N GLY A 144 -2.40 1.39 -9.92
CA GLY A 144 -1.23 1.47 -9.05
C GLY A 144 -0.89 0.16 -8.33
N ILE A 145 -1.32 -1.00 -8.85
CA ILE A 145 -1.02 -2.31 -8.27
C ILE A 145 0.05 -3.04 -9.09
N GLY A 146 0.82 -3.90 -8.42
CA GLY A 146 1.81 -4.72 -9.11
C GLY A 146 1.18 -5.66 -10.15
N ARG A 147 1.89 -5.87 -11.27
CA ARG A 147 1.48 -6.80 -12.35
C ARG A 147 1.12 -8.19 -11.81
N ASN A 148 1.93 -8.73 -10.89
CA ASN A 148 1.70 -10.06 -10.31
C ASN A 148 0.44 -10.10 -9.45
N THR A 149 0.16 -9.00 -8.74
CA THR A 149 -1.07 -8.83 -7.96
C THR A 149 -2.29 -8.79 -8.88
N MET A 150 -2.20 -8.07 -10.00
CA MET A 150 -3.26 -8.04 -11.01
C MET A 150 -3.55 -9.43 -11.57
N THR A 151 -2.53 -10.17 -12.00
CA THR A 151 -2.71 -11.54 -12.52
C THR A 151 -3.35 -12.45 -11.47
N ARG A 152 -2.86 -12.41 -10.22
CA ARG A 152 -3.40 -13.23 -9.14
C ARG A 152 -4.86 -12.90 -8.85
N LYS A 153 -5.19 -11.61 -8.72
CA LYS A 153 -6.57 -11.15 -8.45
C LYS A 153 -7.52 -11.51 -9.59
N ILE A 154 -7.10 -11.43 -10.85
CA ILE A 154 -7.93 -11.84 -11.99
C ILE A 154 -8.28 -13.33 -11.90
N ALA A 155 -7.31 -14.19 -11.56
CA ALA A 155 -7.53 -15.63 -11.42
C ALA A 155 -8.41 -15.96 -10.20
N GLU A 156 -8.17 -15.33 -9.04
CA GLU A 156 -8.96 -15.52 -7.80
C GLU A 156 -10.44 -15.11 -7.97
N LEU A 157 -10.69 -14.13 -8.85
CA LEU A 157 -12.01 -13.58 -9.11
C LEU A 157 -12.69 -14.18 -10.36
N ASN A 158 -12.04 -15.14 -11.04
CA ASN A 158 -12.51 -15.73 -12.30
C ASN A 158 -12.86 -14.70 -13.39
N LEU A 159 -12.09 -13.60 -13.47
CA LEU A 159 -12.31 -12.53 -14.45
C LEU A 159 -11.62 -12.82 -15.81
N GLU A 160 -11.20 -14.06 -16.07
CA GLU A 160 -10.46 -14.44 -17.29
C GLU A 160 -11.32 -14.61 -18.55
N GLY A 161 -12.65 -14.61 -18.41
CA GLY A 161 -13.60 -14.72 -19.53
C GLY A 161 -14.44 -13.45 -19.66
N GLY A 162 -13.91 -12.43 -20.31
CA GLY A 162 -14.65 -11.25 -20.70
C GLY A 162 -14.83 -11.19 -22.21
N ASP A 163 -15.77 -11.98 -22.71
CA ASP A 163 -16.56 -11.71 -23.92
C ASP A 163 -18.01 -12.12 -23.62
#